data_AF-A0A1H7KD84-F1
#
_entry.id   AF-A0A1H7KD84-F1
#
_cell.length_a   1.000
_cell.length_b   1.000
_cell.length_c   1.000
_cell.angle_alpha   90.00
_cell.angle_beta   90.00
_cell.angle_gamma   90.00
#
_symmetry.space_group_name_H-M   'P 1'
#
loop_
_entity.id
_entity.type
_entity.pdbx_description
1 polymer ?
#
loop_
_entity_poly.entity_id
_entity_poly.type
_entity_poly.pdbx_seq_one_letter_code
_entity_poly.pdbx_strand_id
1 'polypeptide(L)'
;MELDKRNIEEYINRFLEGETTNAEEQAIYRFFHAGDVPSHLMGYAPMFAWYEGGMQGEPGMSQPDGQEEVAGGKRSEKVPVVGKEGFYQRIPVAVWSAGIAAMMVIALGLGLIFYSENQAGGSGEWSCYEGSYVEVGGKRISDVKQIMPCIIETLEEAERVEKLAQERVEEICRSEKEIEEKELLVSE
;
A
#
# COMPACT_ATOMS: atom_id res chain seq x y z
N MET A 1 -25.91 6.20 -12.71
CA MET A 1 -26.12 4.79 -13.06
C MET A 1 -26.53 4.08 -11.78
N GLU A 2 -27.68 3.40 -11.78
CA GLU A 2 -28.17 2.66 -10.60
C GLU A 2 -27.89 1.17 -10.79
N LEU A 3 -27.20 0.57 -9.82
CA LEU A 3 -27.06 -0.87 -9.70
C LEU A 3 -28.18 -1.40 -8.81
N ASP A 4 -28.75 -2.52 -9.20
CA ASP A 4 -29.80 -3.23 -8.47
C ASP A 4 -29.43 -4.70 -8.29
N LYS A 5 -30.25 -5.45 -7.56
CA LYS A 5 -30.01 -6.88 -7.27
C LYS A 5 -29.98 -7.79 -8.51
N ARG A 6 -30.45 -7.32 -9.67
CA ARG A 6 -30.54 -8.10 -10.91
C ARG A 6 -29.32 -7.91 -11.80
N ASN A 7 -28.67 -6.75 -11.74
CA ASN A 7 -27.50 -6.45 -12.58
C ASN A 7 -26.17 -6.49 -11.82
N ILE A 8 -26.16 -6.36 -10.49
CA ILE A 8 -24.92 -6.27 -9.70
C ILE A 8 -23.95 -7.43 -9.94
N GLU A 9 -24.44 -8.65 -10.16
CA GLU A 9 -23.60 -9.83 -10.39
C GLU A 9 -22.75 -9.72 -11.66
N GLU A 10 -23.33 -9.22 -12.74
CA GLU A 10 -22.62 -9.00 -14.00
C GLU A 10 -21.51 -7.96 -13.84
N TYR A 11 -21.78 -6.90 -13.07
CA TYR A 11 -20.79 -5.85 -12.79
C TYR A 11 -19.67 -6.34 -11.88
N ILE A 12 -19.97 -7.21 -10.90
CA ILE A 12 -18.94 -7.84 -10.07
C ILE A 12 -18.06 -8.75 -10.93
N ASN A 13 -18.64 -9.55 -11.83
CA ASN A 13 -17.85 -10.43 -12.71
C ASN A 13 -16.92 -9.62 -13.62
N ARG A 14 -17.46 -8.59 -14.28
CA ARG A 14 -16.66 -7.67 -15.11
C ARG A 14 -15.58 -6.94 -14.30
N PHE A 15 -15.87 -6.59 -13.05
CA PHE A 15 -14.88 -5.98 -12.14
C PHE A 15 -13.73 -6.95 -11.86
N LEU A 16 -14.04 -8.22 -11.55
CA LEU A 16 -13.04 -9.26 -11.32
C LEU A 16 -12.22 -9.59 -12.57
N GLU A 17 -12.79 -9.37 -13.76
CA GLU A 17 -12.13 -9.51 -15.06
C GLU A 17 -11.36 -8.23 -15.48
N GLY A 18 -11.48 -7.13 -14.74
CA GLY A 18 -10.81 -5.86 -15.04
C GLY A 18 -11.43 -5.05 -16.19
N GLU A 19 -12.70 -5.32 -16.54
CA GLU A 19 -13.43 -4.69 -17.65
C GLU A 19 -14.35 -3.53 -17.20
N THR A 20 -14.24 -3.09 -15.95
CA THR A 20 -15.01 -1.96 -15.41
C THR A 20 -14.28 -0.63 -15.55
N THR A 21 -15.05 0.43 -15.75
CA THR A 21 -14.57 1.81 -15.67
C THR A 21 -14.68 2.35 -14.24
N ASN A 22 -13.88 3.36 -13.88
CA ASN A 22 -13.93 4.00 -12.55
C ASN A 22 -15.33 4.48 -12.14
N ALA A 23 -16.17 4.88 -13.12
CA ALA A 23 -17.54 5.32 -12.86
C ALA A 23 -18.47 4.14 -12.50
N GLU A 24 -18.26 2.98 -13.12
CA GLU A 24 -18.95 1.73 -12.80
C GLU A 24 -18.50 1.20 -11.43
N GLU A 25 -17.20 1.23 -11.15
CA GLU A 25 -16.64 0.84 -9.84
C GLU A 25 -17.21 1.67 -8.70
N GLN A 26 -17.30 2.99 -8.87
CA GLN A 26 -17.99 3.84 -7.90
C GLN A 26 -19.45 3.45 -7.66
N ALA A 27 -20.15 2.94 -8.69
CA ALA A 27 -21.51 2.45 -8.51
C ALA A 27 -21.52 1.15 -7.70
N ILE A 28 -20.55 0.26 -7.92
CA ILE A 28 -20.37 -0.98 -7.17
C ILE A 28 -20.10 -0.65 -5.68
N TYR A 29 -19.18 0.25 -5.37
CA TYR A 29 -18.89 0.67 -4.00
C TYR A 29 -20.15 1.20 -3.29
N ARG A 30 -20.91 2.09 -3.96
CA ARG A 30 -22.18 2.62 -3.43
C ARG A 30 -23.22 1.52 -3.16
N PHE A 31 -23.29 0.50 -4.02
CA PHE A 31 -24.20 -0.64 -3.84
C PHE A 31 -23.87 -1.41 -2.56
N PHE A 32 -22.58 -1.69 -2.33
CA PHE A 32 -22.14 -2.39 -1.12
C PHE A 32 -22.22 -1.54 0.15
N HIS A 33 -22.14 -0.22 0.05
CA HIS A 33 -22.34 0.71 1.17
C HIS A 33 -23.82 0.88 1.57
N ALA A 34 -24.78 0.63 0.67
CA ALA A 34 -26.20 0.81 0.94
C ALA A 34 -26.80 -0.22 1.93
N GLY A 35 -26.08 -1.31 2.22
CA GLY A 35 -26.48 -2.32 3.22
C GLY A 35 -27.55 -3.32 2.78
N ASP A 36 -28.18 -3.15 1.60
CA ASP A 36 -29.16 -4.08 1.02
C ASP A 36 -28.52 -5.08 0.04
N VAL A 37 -27.40 -5.67 0.46
CA VAL A 37 -26.60 -6.60 -0.35
C VAL A 37 -27.17 -8.02 -0.24
N PRO A 38 -27.43 -8.72 -1.37
CA PRO A 38 -27.82 -10.13 -1.35
C PRO A 38 -26.85 -11.02 -0.55
N SER A 39 -27.38 -11.99 0.19
CA SER A 39 -26.58 -12.82 1.10
C SER A 39 -25.39 -13.56 0.46
N HIS A 40 -25.52 -13.98 -0.81
CA HIS A 40 -24.43 -14.65 -1.53
C HIS A 40 -23.33 -13.68 -1.99
N LEU A 41 -23.62 -12.38 -2.00
CA LEU A 41 -22.66 -11.32 -2.33
C LEU A 41 -22.03 -10.67 -1.10
N MET A 42 -22.51 -10.96 0.12
CA MET A 42 -21.94 -10.40 1.35
C MET A 42 -20.44 -10.70 1.51
N GLY A 43 -19.94 -11.81 0.95
CA GLY A 43 -18.51 -12.14 0.97
C GLY A 43 -17.63 -11.11 0.25
N TYR A 44 -18.19 -10.37 -0.70
CA TYR A 44 -17.47 -9.31 -1.43
C TYR A 44 -17.53 -7.95 -0.74
N ALA A 45 -18.39 -7.75 0.25
CA ALA A 45 -18.53 -6.48 0.97
C ALA A 45 -17.21 -5.97 1.61
N PRO A 46 -16.45 -6.79 2.37
CA PRO A 46 -15.18 -6.32 2.95
C PRO A 46 -14.14 -5.98 1.88
N MET A 47 -14.13 -6.72 0.76
CA MET A 47 -13.24 -6.47 -0.38
C MET A 47 -13.54 -5.10 -1.03
N PHE A 48 -14.81 -4.81 -1.32
CA PHE A 48 -15.20 -3.52 -1.90
C PHE A 48 -15.00 -2.34 -0.95
N ALA A 49 -15.18 -2.54 0.37
CA ALA A 49 -14.86 -1.52 1.37
C ALA A 49 -13.35 -1.19 1.42
N TRP A 50 -12.49 -2.20 1.23
CA TRP A 50 -11.03 -2.01 1.16
C TRP A 50 -10.61 -1.20 -0.08
N TYR A 51 -11.20 -1.50 -1.23
CA TYR A 51 -10.97 -0.75 -2.47
C TYR A 51 -11.45 0.71 -2.36
N GLU A 52 -12.64 0.95 -1.80
CA GLU A 52 -13.14 2.32 -1.55
C GLU A 52 -12.25 3.09 -0.57
N GLY A 53 -11.71 2.40 0.46
CA GLY A 53 -10.81 2.96 1.47
C GLY A 53 -9.38 3.28 0.97
N GLY A 54 -9.11 3.07 -0.32
CA GLY A 54 -7.79 3.32 -0.91
C GLY A 54 -6.75 2.29 -0.52
N MET A 55 -7.17 1.02 -0.33
CA MET A 55 -6.28 -0.13 -0.09
C MET A 55 -5.43 0.01 1.19
N GLN A 56 -5.96 0.69 2.22
CA GLN A 56 -5.26 0.88 3.49
C GLN A 56 -5.43 -0.33 4.42
N GLY A 57 -4.33 -0.97 4.80
CA GLY A 57 -4.30 -2.14 5.69
C GLY A 57 -4.53 -3.48 4.97
N GLU A 58 -4.52 -4.59 5.72
CA GLU A 58 -4.88 -5.92 5.21
C GLU A 58 -6.40 -6.00 4.99
N PRO A 59 -6.90 -6.64 3.91
CA PRO A 59 -8.33 -6.85 3.70
C PRO A 59 -8.86 -7.74 4.82
N GLY A 60 -9.47 -7.12 5.83
CA GLY A 60 -9.99 -7.81 7.00
C GLY A 60 -11.12 -8.76 6.62
N MET A 61 -10.82 -10.06 6.48
CA MET A 61 -11.78 -11.15 6.63
C MET A 61 -12.19 -11.25 8.11
N SER A 62 -12.99 -10.29 8.60
CA SER A 62 -13.73 -10.43 9.84
C SER A 62 -15.22 -10.40 9.52
N GLN A 63 -15.75 -11.60 9.38
CA GLN A 63 -17.17 -11.91 9.37
C GLN A 63 -17.86 -11.28 10.60
N PRO A 64 -19.09 -10.72 10.47
CA PRO A 64 -19.73 -10.03 11.58
C PRO A 64 -20.43 -11.07 12.46
N ASP A 65 -19.80 -11.47 13.56
CA ASP A 65 -20.55 -12.00 14.69
C ASP A 65 -21.07 -10.79 15.49
N GLY A 66 -22.38 -10.59 15.42
CA GLY A 66 -23.05 -9.49 16.08
C GLY A 66 -23.00 -9.61 17.60
N GLN A 67 -22.68 -8.50 18.26
CA GLN A 67 -23.32 -8.09 19.52
C GLN A 67 -23.09 -6.59 19.79
N GLU A 68 -24.20 -5.90 19.96
CA GLU A 68 -24.36 -4.50 20.40
C GLU A 68 -23.83 -4.24 21.82
N GLU A 69 -23.40 -2.97 22.02
CA GLU A 69 -23.53 -2.14 23.22
C GLU A 69 -22.75 -2.61 24.50
N VAL A 70 -22.08 -1.76 25.28
CA VAL A 70 -22.66 -0.64 26.04
C VAL A 70 -21.53 0.26 26.61
N ALA A 71 -21.69 1.57 26.35
CA ALA A 71 -21.44 2.75 27.20
C ALA A 71 -20.08 3.10 27.86
N GLY A 72 -19.77 4.41 27.70
CA GLY A 72 -19.21 5.30 28.74
C GLY A 72 -17.82 5.84 28.41
N GLY A 73 -17.57 7.07 27.95
CA GLY A 73 -18.28 8.33 28.14
C GLY A 73 -17.76 9.08 29.37
N LYS A 74 -16.68 9.89 29.26
CA LYS A 74 -16.37 11.09 30.09
C LYS A 74 -15.48 12.06 29.30
N ARG A 75 -16.05 13.11 28.71
CA ARG A 75 -16.19 14.50 29.22
C ARG A 75 -14.85 15.24 29.36
N SER A 76 -14.53 15.96 28.29
CA SER A 76 -13.51 16.98 28.17
C SER A 76 -13.88 18.21 29.02
N GLU A 77 -13.00 18.56 29.96
CA GLU A 77 -13.01 19.83 30.69
C GLU A 77 -11.76 20.62 30.29
N LYS A 78 -11.88 21.95 30.38
CA LYS A 78 -11.25 22.95 29.54
C LYS A 78 -10.35 23.86 30.39
N VAL A 79 -9.17 24.17 29.82
CA VAL A 79 -8.50 25.50 29.80
C VAL A 79 -7.73 25.90 31.09
N PRO A 80 -6.60 26.68 31.06
CA PRO A 80 -6.17 27.61 30.00
C PRO A 80 -4.74 27.54 29.46
N VAL A 81 -4.65 28.12 28.26
CA VAL A 81 -3.48 28.70 27.60
C VAL A 81 -3.01 29.96 28.34
N VAL A 82 -1.77 29.96 28.84
CA VAL A 82 -0.92 31.12 29.19
C VAL A 82 0.50 30.59 28.98
N GLY A 83 1.27 31.02 27.98
CA GLY A 83 1.95 32.29 27.92
C GLY A 83 3.44 31.99 27.72
N LYS A 84 3.96 32.27 26.51
CA LYS A 84 5.37 32.07 26.14
C LYS A 84 6.20 33.19 26.75
N GLU A 85 7.14 32.92 27.66
CA GLU A 85 8.33 33.78 27.87
C GLU A 85 9.54 32.92 28.27
N GLY A 86 10.66 33.18 27.61
CA GLY A 86 11.89 32.41 27.74
C GLY A 86 12.59 32.65 29.07
N PHE A 87 13.10 31.57 29.66
CA PHE A 87 14.07 31.65 30.74
C PHE A 87 15.05 30.48 30.62
N TYR A 88 16.29 30.77 30.21
CA TYR A 88 17.40 29.80 30.24
C TYR A 88 17.78 29.56 31.71
N GLN A 89 17.06 28.67 32.38
CA GLN A 89 17.38 28.28 33.74
C GLN A 89 18.40 27.15 33.71
N ARG A 90 19.64 27.46 34.13
CA ARG A 90 20.73 26.48 34.22
C ARG A 90 20.37 25.38 35.22
N ILE A 91 20.30 24.14 34.73
CA ILE A 91 19.94 22.95 35.51
C ILE A 91 21.24 22.33 36.08
N PRO A 92 21.32 22.03 37.39
CA PRO A 92 22.52 21.45 38.00
C PRO A 92 22.76 20.01 37.51
N VAL A 93 24.04 19.63 37.42
CA VAL A 93 24.55 18.36 36.82
C VAL A 93 23.93 17.10 37.43
N ALA A 94 23.36 17.16 38.63
CA ALA A 94 22.68 16.03 39.28
C ALA A 94 21.35 15.59 38.62
N VAL A 95 20.79 16.38 37.69
CA VAL A 95 19.53 16.08 36.98
C VAL A 95 19.77 15.35 35.65
N TRP A 96 21.03 15.12 35.25
CA TRP A 96 21.39 14.53 33.95
C TRP A 96 21.17 13.02 33.85
N SER A 97 20.83 12.31 34.92
CA SER A 97 20.56 10.87 34.86
C SER A 97 19.22 10.54 34.21
N ALA A 98 18.19 11.38 34.40
CA ALA A 98 16.86 11.19 33.81
C ALA A 98 16.85 11.40 32.29
N GLY A 99 17.65 12.36 31.79
CA GLY A 99 17.77 12.63 30.35
C GLY A 99 18.47 11.50 29.60
N ILE A 100 19.56 10.95 30.15
CA ILE A 100 20.28 9.82 29.55
C ILE A 100 19.40 8.57 29.51
N ALA A 101 18.68 8.28 30.60
CA ALA A 101 17.75 7.16 30.64
C ALA A 101 16.61 7.32 29.60
N ALA A 102 16.03 8.51 29.47
CA ALA A 102 15.00 8.79 28.47
C ALA A 102 15.52 8.61 27.03
N MET A 103 16.74 9.08 26.74
CA MET A 103 17.36 8.87 25.43
C MET A 103 17.61 7.39 25.13
N MET A 104 18.06 6.61 26.12
CA MET A 104 18.23 5.16 25.96
C MET A 104 16.89 4.46 25.75
N VAL A 105 15.83 4.85 26.44
CA VAL A 105 14.48 4.29 26.26
C VAL A 105 13.91 4.64 24.89
N ILE A 106 14.14 5.86 24.40
CA ILE A 106 13.71 6.26 23.05
C ILE A 106 14.54 5.53 21.99
N ALA A 107 15.85 5.44 22.14
CA ALA A 107 16.73 4.73 21.21
C ALA A 107 16.44 3.22 21.17
N LEU A 108 16.22 2.58 22.33
CA LEU A 108 15.86 1.17 22.41
C LEU A 108 14.41 0.93 21.99
N GLY A 109 13.48 1.82 22.32
CA GLY A 109 12.08 1.73 21.93
C GLY A 109 11.90 1.88 20.42
N LEU A 110 12.49 2.93 19.83
CA LEU A 110 12.52 3.09 18.37
C LEU A 110 13.33 1.96 17.72
N GLY A 111 14.49 1.61 18.27
CA GLY A 111 15.30 0.49 17.79
C GLY A 111 14.54 -0.83 17.75
N LEU A 112 13.72 -1.13 18.77
CA LEU A 112 12.86 -2.32 18.80
C LEU A 112 11.71 -2.24 17.80
N ILE A 113 11.06 -1.08 17.64
CA ILE A 113 10.00 -0.90 16.64
C ILE A 113 10.58 -1.11 15.23
N PHE A 114 11.64 -0.40 14.87
CA PHE A 114 12.31 -0.54 13.57
C PHE A 114 12.91 -1.94 13.36
N TYR A 115 13.48 -2.57 14.40
CA TYR A 115 14.01 -3.95 14.30
C TYR A 115 12.89 -4.99 14.17
N SER A 116 11.74 -4.77 14.81
CA SER A 116 10.56 -5.63 14.67
C SER A 116 9.92 -5.49 13.29
N GLU A 117 9.90 -4.29 12.73
CA GLU A 117 9.38 -4.00 11.40
C GLU A 117 10.30 -4.59 10.31
N ASN A 118 11.62 -4.51 10.49
CA ASN A 118 12.58 -5.21 9.63
C ASN A 118 12.50 -6.75 9.73
N GLN A 119 12.00 -7.32 10.84
CA GLN A 119 11.73 -8.76 10.94
C GLN A 119 10.34 -9.15 10.42
N ALA A 120 9.37 -8.24 10.46
CA ALA A 120 8.01 -8.44 9.94
C ALA A 120 7.91 -8.17 8.43
N GLY A 121 8.84 -7.42 7.84
CA GLY A 121 8.87 -7.13 6.40
C GLY A 121 9.06 -8.35 5.50
N GLY A 122 9.53 -9.49 6.05
CA GLY A 122 9.82 -10.68 5.24
C GLY A 122 8.60 -11.54 4.87
N SER A 123 7.46 -11.40 5.54
CA SER A 123 6.30 -12.30 5.34
C SER A 123 5.22 -11.73 4.44
N GLY A 124 5.06 -10.41 4.38
CA GLY A 124 4.01 -9.76 3.57
C GLY A 124 4.45 -9.39 2.15
N GLU A 125 5.75 -9.20 1.92
CA GLU A 125 6.29 -8.69 0.65
C GLU A 125 6.13 -9.66 -0.53
N TRP A 126 5.89 -10.95 -0.24
CA TRP A 126 5.86 -12.02 -1.24
C TRP A 126 4.52 -12.77 -1.28
N SER A 127 3.47 -12.21 -0.68
CA SER A 127 2.12 -12.81 -0.63
C SER A 127 1.56 -13.06 -2.04
N CYS A 128 1.93 -12.25 -3.03
CA CYS A 128 1.52 -12.44 -4.43
C CYS A 128 2.02 -13.75 -5.07
N TYR A 129 3.04 -14.39 -4.48
CA TYR A 129 3.56 -15.69 -4.93
C TYR A 129 3.09 -16.85 -4.04
N GLU A 130 2.18 -16.61 -3.09
CA GLU A 130 1.63 -17.65 -2.24
C GLU A 130 0.88 -18.71 -3.06
N GLY A 131 1.16 -19.99 -2.82
CA GLY A 131 0.62 -21.10 -3.59
C GLY A 131 1.28 -21.34 -4.96
N SER A 132 2.13 -20.43 -5.43
CA SER A 132 2.91 -20.62 -6.66
C SER A 132 4.04 -21.64 -6.46
N TYR A 133 4.45 -22.29 -7.54
CA TYR A 133 5.54 -23.26 -7.52
C TYR A 133 6.33 -23.22 -8.83
N VAL A 134 7.58 -23.69 -8.77
CA VAL A 134 8.46 -23.79 -9.93
C VAL A 134 8.98 -25.22 -10.03
N GLU A 135 9.04 -25.78 -11.24
CA GLU A 135 9.63 -27.08 -11.50
C GLU A 135 10.99 -26.92 -12.16
N VAL A 136 12.06 -27.27 -11.44
CA VAL A 136 13.44 -27.22 -11.95
C VAL A 136 13.97 -28.66 -11.98
N GLY A 137 14.28 -29.16 -13.18
CA GLY A 137 14.82 -30.52 -13.35
C GLY A 137 13.87 -31.64 -12.89
N GLY A 138 12.54 -31.44 -13.02
CA GLY A 138 11.53 -32.40 -12.59
C GLY A 138 11.26 -32.41 -11.08
N LYS A 139 11.85 -31.48 -10.31
CA LYS A 139 11.56 -31.29 -8.89
C LYS A 139 10.71 -30.04 -8.70
N ARG A 140 9.52 -30.20 -8.12
CA ARG A 140 8.65 -29.10 -7.71
C ARG A 140 9.18 -28.42 -6.45
N ILE A 141 9.39 -27.12 -6.54
CA ILE A 141 9.80 -26.24 -5.44
C ILE A 141 8.62 -25.30 -5.17
N SER A 142 8.09 -25.34 -3.96
CA SER A 142 6.97 -24.48 -3.52
C SER A 142 7.37 -23.52 -2.40
N ASP A 143 8.58 -23.64 -1.87
CA ASP A 143 9.09 -22.72 -0.85
C ASP A 143 9.50 -21.41 -1.51
N VAL A 144 8.66 -20.39 -1.31
CA VAL A 144 8.85 -19.05 -1.86
C VAL A 144 10.24 -18.50 -1.52
N LYS A 145 10.75 -18.73 -0.30
CA LYS A 145 12.07 -18.23 0.12
C LYS A 145 13.23 -18.79 -0.72
N GLN A 146 13.06 -19.96 -1.32
CA GLN A 146 14.06 -20.55 -2.22
C GLN A 146 13.93 -20.04 -3.65
N ILE A 147 12.73 -19.67 -4.07
CA ILE A 147 12.44 -19.15 -5.42
C ILE A 147 12.78 -17.65 -5.49
N MET A 148 12.58 -16.91 -4.39
CA MET A 148 12.69 -15.46 -4.36
C MET A 148 14.01 -14.89 -4.89
N PRO A 149 15.20 -15.42 -4.53
CA PRO A 149 16.45 -14.84 -4.99
C PRO A 149 16.55 -14.80 -6.52
N CYS A 150 16.06 -15.84 -7.19
CA CYS A 150 16.05 -15.91 -8.65
C CYS A 150 15.06 -14.92 -9.28
N ILE A 151 13.88 -14.74 -8.67
CA ILE A 151 12.90 -13.75 -9.13
C ILE A 151 13.50 -12.34 -9.03
N ILE A 152 14.09 -11.99 -7.88
CA ILE A 152 14.68 -10.68 -7.64
C ILE A 152 15.81 -10.41 -8.64
N GLU A 153 16.72 -11.37 -8.82
CA GLU A 153 17.82 -11.27 -9.79
C GLU A 153 17.28 -11.04 -11.22
N THR A 154 16.23 -11.77 -11.62
CA THR A 154 15.61 -11.63 -12.94
C THR A 154 14.97 -10.25 -13.13
N LEU A 155 14.31 -9.74 -12.09
CA LEU A 155 13.69 -8.41 -12.11
C LEU A 155 14.74 -7.29 -12.20
N GLU A 156 15.84 -7.40 -11.44
CA GLU A 156 16.95 -6.45 -11.52
C GLU A 156 17.63 -6.47 -12.90
N GLU A 157 17.76 -7.65 -13.52
CA GLU A 157 18.24 -7.78 -14.90
C GLU A 157 17.30 -7.10 -15.90
N ALA A 158 16.00 -7.34 -15.78
CA ALA A 158 14.99 -6.72 -16.65
C ALA A 158 15.03 -5.20 -16.53
N GLU A 159 15.06 -4.65 -15.32
CA GLU A 159 15.13 -3.20 -15.08
C GLU A 159 16.38 -2.57 -15.71
N ARG A 160 17.54 -3.24 -15.61
CA ARG A 160 18.77 -2.77 -16.27
C ARG A 160 18.64 -2.72 -17.79
N VAL A 161 18.02 -3.73 -18.38
CA VAL A 161 17.79 -3.80 -19.84
C VAL A 161 16.79 -2.72 -20.27
N GLU A 162 15.71 -2.54 -19.54
CA GLU A 162 14.70 -1.50 -19.82
C GLU A 162 15.30 -0.10 -19.77
N LYS A 163 16.10 0.19 -18.74
CA LYS A 163 16.78 1.48 -18.61
C LYS A 163 17.72 1.74 -19.79
N LEU A 164 18.52 0.73 -20.17
CA LEU A 164 19.40 0.84 -21.34
C LEU A 164 18.59 1.07 -22.62
N ALA A 165 17.48 0.36 -22.81
CA ALA A 165 16.61 0.55 -23.96
C ALA A 165 16.01 1.96 -23.99
N GLN A 166 15.58 2.49 -22.85
CA GLN A 166 15.05 3.84 -22.73
C GLN A 166 16.10 4.91 -23.08
N GLU A 167 17.34 4.78 -22.57
CA GLU A 167 18.44 5.69 -22.91
C GLU A 167 18.71 5.71 -24.42
N ARG A 168 18.65 4.54 -25.08
CA ARG A 168 18.83 4.44 -26.54
C ARG A 168 17.68 5.07 -27.31
N VAL A 169 16.44 4.93 -26.84
CA VAL A 169 15.28 5.59 -27.45
C VAL A 169 15.40 7.11 -27.32
N GLU A 170 15.84 7.62 -26.16
CA GLU A 170 16.06 9.05 -25.95
C GLU A 170 17.16 9.62 -26.85
N GLU A 171 18.25 8.87 -27.05
CA GLU A 171 19.32 9.24 -27.98
C GLU A 171 18.80 9.32 -29.42
N ILE A 172 18.04 8.30 -29.86
CA ILE A 172 17.44 8.27 -31.20
C ILE A 172 16.51 9.49 -31.38
N CYS A 173 15.59 9.73 -30.45
CA CYS A 173 14.67 10.87 -30.52
C CYS A 173 15.40 12.23 -30.57
N ARG A 174 16.53 12.37 -29.86
CA ARG A 174 17.36 13.58 -29.95
C ARG A 174 17.98 13.72 -31.34
N SER A 175 18.57 12.65 -31.87
CA SER A 175 19.17 12.66 -33.20
C SER A 175 18.14 12.92 -34.31
N GLU A 176 16.93 12.39 -34.20
CA GLU A 176 15.83 12.65 -35.14
C GLU A 176 15.49 14.15 -35.18
N LYS A 177 15.37 14.80 -34.02
CA LYS A 177 15.14 16.25 -33.94
C LYS A 177 16.26 17.07 -34.58
N GLU A 178 17.51 16.70 -34.34
CA GLU A 178 18.66 17.39 -34.96
C GLU A 178 18.69 17.23 -36.48
N ILE A 179 18.25 16.07 -37.00
CA ILE A 179 18.14 15.84 -38.44
C ILE A 179 17.02 16.70 -39.01
N GLU A 180 15.84 16.73 -38.36
CA GLU A 180 14.69 17.54 -38.79
C GLU A 180 15.03 19.04 -38.84
N GLU A 181 15.73 19.57 -37.83
CA GLU A 181 16.20 20.96 -37.83
C GLU A 181 17.18 21.26 -38.99
N LYS A 182 18.11 20.33 -39.26
CA LYS A 182 19.06 20.49 -40.37
C LYS A 182 18.37 20.41 -41.73
N GLU A 183 17.38 19.54 -41.90
CA GLU A 183 16.60 19.47 -43.14
C GLU A 183 15.82 20.76 -43.39
N LEU A 184 15.20 21.34 -42.36
CA LEU A 184 14.52 22.64 -42.47
C LEU A 184 15.47 23.76 -42.90
N LEU A 185 16.69 23.82 -42.36
CA LEU A 185 17.69 24.84 -42.71
C LEU A 185 18.29 24.69 -44.11
N VAL A 186 18.29 23.47 -44.69
CA VAL A 186 18.77 23.22 -46.06
C VAL A 186 17.68 23.51 -47.11
N SER A 187 16.42 23.57 -46.67
CA SER A 187 15.25 23.79 -47.53
C SER A 187 14.92 25.27 -47.79
N GLU A 188 15.60 26.20 -47.10
CA GLU A 188 15.47 27.67 -47.21
C GLU A 188 16.61 28.27 -48.04
#